data_AF-A0A5A7RCJ6-F1
#
_entry.id   AF-A0A5A7RCJ6-F1
#
_cell.length_a   1.000
_cell.length_b   1.000
_cell.length_c   1.000
_cell.angle_alpha   90.00
_cell.angle_beta   90.00
_cell.angle_gamma   90.00
#
_symmetry.space_group_name_H-M   'P 1'
#
loop_
_entity.id
_entity.type
_entity.pdbx_description
1 polymer ?
#
loop_
_entity_poly.entity_id
_entity_poly.type
_entity_poly.pdbx_seq_one_letter_code
_entity_poly.pdbx_strand_id
1 'polypeptide(L)'
;MLLRSLLRATAAASPFKQSQWHLTVCRSMAAKASKPPNPPTNKGKKPQSKFDPRDKKPEEMQAVNPESSAKEEAELRRRQLAEDEKNPALDVGPNGRPLFASASSLSLLNKDDVNTYFKFRQYILLINFMDELKRFLPEGLPLGMMKEFEESYRSALLVRQSFIDLRDNFCQAAKPSIEVNFKAPKVKKQIVLDGPLSCGKSIALAMLVYWARKEGWLVFYVPKGREWTHGGLFYKNPQTGLWDTPVQAANILQCGGDPFCFSLAFNITISDGHLRECAAFLQRVVIATVDFLKFNKSCLQGLKCNILDPIPLGEGAGVGWPKGSDKMPISEGTTLYELVEAGLNDSHAAVGVVVRLRKELAEVTSVPVLFAIDQYNSWFTFTDFEEPVTVRSCRPVHARELATAVVMCILQVNAFRSMMHDDMMVGAFSHSTAVGKLRQELPDVPADARNYFPRYSLDEANTVCHYYLRQRLVRRDAFTEANWKKIFYLSNGNGTEMRRLVPFMR
;
A
#
# COMPACT_ATOMS: atom_id res chain seq x y z
N MET A 1 9.23 -33.42 75.82
CA MET A 1 10.14 -32.62 74.99
C MET A 1 9.41 -31.31 74.71
N LEU A 2 9.76 -30.21 75.39
CA LEU A 2 10.74 -29.20 74.95
C LEU A 2 10.29 -28.50 73.65
N LEU A 3 9.76 -27.26 73.67
CA LEU A 3 10.43 -25.94 73.85
C LEU A 3 11.39 -25.61 72.68
N ARG A 4 11.51 -24.41 72.09
CA ARG A 4 11.09 -23.00 72.33
C ARG A 4 11.09 -22.24 70.95
N SER A 5 10.73 -20.95 70.77
CA SER A 5 9.61 -20.10 71.24
C SER A 5 9.82 -18.62 70.81
N LEU A 6 8.77 -17.88 70.39
CA LEU A 6 8.69 -16.38 70.38
C LEU A 6 9.68 -15.65 69.41
N LEU A 7 9.59 -14.34 69.10
CA LEU A 7 8.67 -13.23 69.45
C LEU A 7 8.53 -12.21 68.28
N ARG A 8 7.82 -11.08 68.52
CA ARG A 8 7.45 -10.01 67.57
C ARG A 8 8.45 -8.84 67.58
N ALA A 9 8.42 -8.00 66.53
CA ALA A 9 8.74 -6.57 66.57
C ALA A 9 7.90 -5.79 65.54
N THR A 10 7.73 -4.47 65.70
CA THR A 10 6.80 -3.61 64.95
C THR A 10 7.31 -2.16 64.83
N ALA A 11 6.66 -1.34 63.98
CA ALA A 11 6.94 0.08 63.66
C ALA A 11 8.16 0.32 62.73
N ALA A 12 8.30 1.45 62.03
CA ALA A 12 7.51 2.70 62.00
C ALA A 12 7.21 3.18 60.55
N ALA A 13 6.73 4.42 60.36
CA ALA A 13 6.18 4.90 59.09
C ALA A 13 6.76 6.23 58.56
N SER A 14 6.64 6.45 57.24
CA SER A 14 6.74 7.74 56.51
C SER A 14 8.14 8.41 56.41
N PRO A 15 8.34 9.44 55.56
CA PRO A 15 7.70 9.80 54.27
C PRO A 15 8.75 10.07 53.14
N PHE A 16 8.30 10.63 52.01
CA PHE A 16 9.13 11.30 50.97
C PHE A 16 10.05 10.39 50.11
N LYS A 17 10.38 10.70 48.85
CA LYS A 17 10.06 11.86 47.98
C LYS A 17 9.44 11.43 46.65
N GLN A 18 8.62 12.30 46.05
CA GLN A 18 8.51 12.34 44.59
C GLN A 18 9.88 12.71 44.00
N SER A 19 10.32 12.05 42.93
CA SER A 19 11.36 12.61 42.07
C SER A 19 10.90 12.50 40.62
N GLN A 20 10.79 13.66 39.96
CA GLN A 20 10.49 13.74 38.54
C GLN A 20 11.71 13.20 37.77
N TRP A 21 11.52 12.19 36.94
CA TRP A 21 12.50 11.80 35.94
C TRP A 21 11.79 11.69 34.59
N HIS A 22 12.38 12.33 33.58
CA HIS A 22 11.73 12.58 32.31
C HIS A 22 11.41 11.28 31.56
N LEU A 23 10.25 11.24 30.91
CA LEU A 23 9.88 10.17 29.98
C LEU A 23 10.87 10.14 28.80
N THR A 24 11.47 8.96 28.57
CA THR A 24 12.46 8.76 27.51
C THR A 24 11.79 8.67 26.15
N VAL A 25 12.00 9.67 25.29
CA VAL A 25 11.63 9.58 23.87
C VAL A 25 12.56 8.57 23.17
N CYS A 26 12.05 7.37 22.93
CA CYS A 26 12.80 6.28 22.29
C CYS A 26 13.02 6.52 20.79
N ARG A 27 14.10 7.22 20.43
CA ARG A 27 14.58 7.28 19.04
C ARG A 27 15.15 5.92 18.62
N SER A 28 14.71 5.40 17.47
CA SER A 28 15.26 4.21 16.83
C SER A 28 16.71 4.44 16.36
N MET A 29 17.69 3.92 17.10
CA MET A 29 19.11 4.00 16.77
C MET A 29 19.51 2.97 15.71
N ALA A 30 19.34 3.34 14.43
CA ALA A 30 19.71 2.49 13.29
C ALA A 30 21.24 2.35 13.15
N ALA A 31 21.83 1.39 13.89
CA ALA A 31 23.25 1.08 13.81
C ALA A 31 23.62 0.48 12.43
N LYS A 32 24.46 1.18 11.67
CA LYS A 32 25.01 0.68 10.40
C LYS A 32 25.98 -0.47 10.66
N ALA A 33 25.56 -1.70 10.39
CA ALA A 33 26.45 -2.86 10.39
C ALA A 33 27.48 -2.75 9.24
N SER A 34 28.75 -2.60 9.59
CA SER A 34 29.87 -2.63 8.63
C SER A 34 30.20 -4.06 8.21
N LYS A 35 30.57 -4.25 6.94
CA LYS A 35 31.08 -5.55 6.46
C LYS A 35 32.50 -5.79 7.01
N PRO A 36 32.86 -7.02 7.41
CA PRO A 36 34.22 -7.35 7.81
C PRO A 36 35.19 -7.37 6.61
N PRO A 37 36.50 -7.13 6.81
CA PRO A 37 37.51 -7.16 5.76
C PRO A 37 38.01 -8.58 5.44
N ASN A 38 38.41 -8.80 4.19
CA ASN A 38 39.10 -10.04 3.77
C ASN A 38 40.60 -10.00 4.12
N PRO A 39 41.23 -11.14 4.45
CA PRO A 39 42.66 -11.22 4.76
C PRO A 39 43.56 -11.19 3.50
N PRO A 40 44.84 -10.81 3.61
CA PRO A 40 45.77 -10.68 2.48
C PRO A 40 46.53 -11.99 2.17
N THR A 41 46.81 -12.22 0.88
CA THR A 41 47.75 -13.25 0.40
C THR A 41 48.88 -12.61 -0.40
N ASN A 42 50.13 -13.08 -0.21
CA ASN A 42 51.34 -12.41 -0.69
C ASN A 42 52.01 -13.13 -1.88
N LYS A 43 52.99 -12.45 -2.51
CA LYS A 43 53.46 -12.69 -3.89
C LYS A 43 54.24 -13.99 -4.14
N GLY A 44 54.02 -14.60 -5.31
CA GLY A 44 54.92 -15.55 -6.01
C GLY A 44 55.27 -15.05 -7.43
N LYS A 45 56.33 -15.58 -8.07
CA LYS A 45 56.94 -14.99 -9.29
C LYS A 45 56.91 -15.91 -10.53
N LYS A 46 56.43 -15.36 -11.67
CA LYS A 46 56.94 -15.47 -13.08
C LYS A 46 57.13 -16.90 -13.70
N PRO A 47 57.20 -17.08 -15.05
CA PRO A 47 57.94 -16.29 -16.04
C PRO A 47 57.11 -15.69 -17.19
N GLN A 48 57.79 -15.21 -18.24
CA GLN A 48 57.26 -14.43 -19.36
C GLN A 48 57.34 -15.19 -20.69
N SER A 49 56.49 -14.84 -21.64
CA SER A 49 56.84 -14.78 -23.07
C SER A 49 56.54 -13.37 -23.61
N LYS A 50 57.13 -13.00 -24.75
CA LYS A 50 56.99 -11.67 -25.38
C LYS A 50 56.21 -11.80 -26.70
N PHE A 51 55.49 -10.74 -27.07
CA PHE A 51 55.41 -10.33 -28.47
C PHE A 51 55.33 -8.80 -28.58
N ASP A 52 55.80 -8.24 -29.69
CA ASP A 52 56.02 -6.79 -29.86
C ASP A 52 54.79 -6.05 -30.43
N PRO A 53 54.62 -4.74 -30.12
CA PRO A 53 53.58 -3.91 -30.72
C PRO A 53 54.08 -3.16 -31.97
N ARG A 54 53.36 -3.29 -33.08
CA ARG A 54 53.19 -2.24 -34.11
C ARG A 54 52.12 -2.56 -35.17
N ASP A 55 51.66 -1.50 -35.81
CA ASP A 55 51.02 -1.44 -37.13
C ASP A 55 49.66 -2.14 -37.35
N LYS A 56 48.58 -1.44 -36.98
CA LYS A 56 47.60 -0.93 -37.95
C LYS A 56 46.76 0.23 -37.38
N LYS A 57 46.11 0.98 -38.29
CA LYS A 57 45.30 2.17 -37.97
C LYS A 57 44.02 1.79 -37.21
N PRO A 58 43.44 2.72 -36.42
CA PRO A 58 42.10 2.52 -35.86
C PRO A 58 41.04 2.60 -36.96
N GLU A 59 40.16 1.60 -37.00
CA GLU A 59 38.78 1.79 -37.48
C GLU A 59 37.91 2.12 -36.26
N GLU A 60 36.95 3.03 -36.42
CA GLU A 60 36.13 3.53 -35.32
C GLU A 60 35.03 2.54 -34.92
N MET A 61 35.40 1.46 -34.23
CA MET A 61 34.45 0.75 -33.37
C MET A 61 34.08 1.67 -32.20
N GLN A 62 33.04 2.48 -32.41
CA GLN A 62 32.41 3.26 -31.37
C GLN A 62 32.00 2.32 -30.23
N ALA A 63 32.57 2.52 -29.05
CA ALA A 63 32.20 1.80 -27.85
C ALA A 63 30.84 2.30 -27.35
N VAL A 64 29.76 1.88 -28.02
CA VAL A 64 28.38 2.24 -27.67
C VAL A 64 28.12 1.82 -26.24
N ASN A 65 27.94 2.81 -25.37
CA ASN A 65 27.72 2.59 -23.95
C ASN A 65 26.39 1.81 -23.78
N PRO A 66 26.36 0.63 -23.11
CA PRO A 66 25.15 -0.19 -23.06
C PRO A 66 23.92 0.51 -22.48
N GLU A 67 24.12 1.57 -21.69
CA GLU A 67 23.04 2.41 -21.17
C GLU A 67 22.46 3.44 -22.15
N SER A 68 23.16 3.83 -23.22
CA SER A 68 22.60 4.76 -24.22
C SER A 68 21.76 4.01 -25.24
N SER A 69 22.28 2.90 -25.78
CA SER A 69 21.54 2.05 -26.74
C SER A 69 20.24 1.51 -26.15
N ALA A 70 20.22 1.08 -24.89
CA ALA A 70 18.99 0.63 -24.21
C ALA A 70 17.94 1.75 -24.06
N LYS A 71 18.36 3.02 -23.90
CA LYS A 71 17.45 4.18 -23.82
C LYS A 71 16.91 4.55 -25.21
N GLU A 72 17.74 4.45 -26.24
CA GLU A 72 17.36 4.65 -27.64
C GLU A 72 16.38 3.56 -28.13
N GLU A 73 16.62 2.29 -27.82
CA GLU A 73 15.70 1.18 -28.13
C GLU A 73 14.34 1.36 -27.41
N ALA A 74 14.34 1.78 -26.15
CA ALA A 74 13.12 2.05 -25.38
C ALA A 74 12.29 3.22 -25.96
N GLU A 75 12.93 4.33 -26.33
CA GLU A 75 12.26 5.48 -26.96
C GLU A 75 11.79 5.17 -28.39
N LEU A 76 12.54 4.37 -29.17
CA LEU A 76 12.10 3.85 -30.47
C LEU A 76 10.86 2.96 -30.31
N ARG A 77 10.88 2.01 -29.37
CA ARG A 77 9.72 1.16 -29.03
C ARG A 77 8.52 2.01 -28.62
N ARG A 78 8.71 3.05 -27.81
CA ARG A 78 7.64 3.96 -27.36
C ARG A 78 6.99 4.71 -28.53
N ARG A 79 7.77 5.20 -29.49
CA ARG A 79 7.24 5.85 -30.71
C ARG A 79 6.42 4.87 -31.55
N GLN A 80 6.96 3.67 -31.78
CA GLN A 80 6.26 2.61 -32.51
C GLN A 80 4.93 2.20 -31.85
N LEU A 81 4.86 2.16 -30.52
CA LEU A 81 3.61 1.88 -29.80
C LEU A 81 2.58 3.01 -29.93
N ALA A 82 3.01 4.27 -29.96
CA ALA A 82 2.13 5.43 -30.22
C ALA A 82 1.66 5.52 -31.68
N GLU A 83 2.33 4.85 -32.61
CA GLU A 83 1.86 4.62 -33.97
C GLU A 83 0.88 3.44 -34.02
N ASP A 84 1.24 2.31 -33.42
CA ASP A 84 0.39 1.11 -33.34
C ASP A 84 -0.95 1.39 -32.60
N GLU A 85 -0.99 2.30 -31.64
CA GLU A 85 -2.22 2.68 -30.93
C GLU A 85 -3.27 3.35 -31.85
N LYS A 86 -2.83 3.92 -32.97
CA LYS A 86 -3.73 4.49 -34.00
C LYS A 86 -4.38 3.40 -34.88
N ASN A 87 -3.98 2.14 -34.74
CA ASN A 87 -4.48 1.02 -35.54
C ASN A 87 -5.11 -0.08 -34.67
N PRO A 88 -6.44 -0.01 -34.41
CA PRO A 88 -7.17 -1.02 -33.65
C PRO A 88 -7.11 -2.43 -34.24
N ALA A 89 -6.81 -2.61 -35.53
CA ALA A 89 -6.67 -3.93 -36.14
C ALA A 89 -5.44 -4.71 -35.65
N LEU A 90 -4.56 -4.08 -34.87
CA LEU A 90 -3.45 -4.75 -34.16
C LEU A 90 -3.88 -5.31 -32.79
N ASP A 91 -5.01 -4.88 -32.23
CA ASP A 91 -5.46 -5.23 -30.87
C ASP A 91 -6.15 -6.62 -30.83
N VAL A 92 -5.49 -7.63 -31.43
CA VAL A 92 -5.95 -9.02 -31.56
C VAL A 92 -5.36 -9.90 -30.46
N GLY A 93 -6.23 -10.61 -29.75
CA GLY A 93 -5.89 -11.58 -28.71
C GLY A 93 -5.97 -13.04 -29.19
N PRO A 94 -5.96 -14.01 -28.26
CA PRO A 94 -6.02 -15.43 -28.57
C PRO A 94 -7.19 -15.80 -29.49
N ASN A 95 -6.94 -16.68 -30.45
CA ASN A 95 -7.94 -17.23 -31.38
C ASN A 95 -8.72 -16.15 -32.17
N GLY A 96 -8.11 -14.98 -32.42
CA GLY A 96 -8.73 -13.88 -33.17
C GLY A 96 -9.76 -13.06 -32.38
N ARG A 97 -9.90 -13.28 -31.08
CA ARG A 97 -10.77 -12.48 -30.20
C ARG A 97 -10.19 -11.07 -29.98
N PRO A 98 -11.00 -10.05 -29.62
CA PRO A 98 -10.47 -8.75 -29.20
C PRO A 98 -9.52 -8.89 -28.00
N LEU A 99 -8.38 -8.20 -28.02
CA LEU A 99 -7.44 -8.19 -26.90
C LEU A 99 -7.92 -7.30 -25.73
N PHE A 100 -8.73 -6.29 -26.02
CA PHE A 100 -9.26 -5.34 -25.04
C PHE A 100 -10.79 -5.40 -24.96
N ALA A 101 -11.33 -5.18 -23.76
CA ALA A 101 -12.76 -5.05 -23.51
C ALA A 101 -13.34 -3.86 -24.26
N SER A 102 -14.58 -3.98 -24.74
CA SER A 102 -15.36 -2.86 -25.30
C SER A 102 -16.02 -2.01 -24.21
N ALA A 103 -16.10 -2.53 -22.98
CA ALA A 103 -16.68 -1.85 -21.82
C ALA A 103 -15.97 -0.52 -21.51
N SER A 104 -16.73 0.56 -21.38
CA SER A 104 -16.20 1.92 -21.21
C SER A 104 -15.99 2.38 -19.75
N SER A 105 -16.30 1.48 -18.79
CA SER A 105 -16.10 1.59 -17.34
C SER A 105 -15.99 0.17 -16.73
N LEU A 106 -15.32 0.00 -15.58
CA LEU A 106 -15.29 -1.29 -14.84
C LEU A 106 -16.69 -1.76 -14.40
N SER A 107 -17.64 -0.83 -14.27
CA SER A 107 -19.07 -1.09 -13.97
C SER A 107 -19.76 -1.92 -15.05
N LEU A 108 -19.34 -1.78 -16.30
CA LEU A 108 -19.98 -2.38 -17.48
C LEU A 108 -19.37 -3.75 -17.86
N LEU A 109 -18.29 -4.20 -17.22
CA LEU A 109 -17.65 -5.46 -17.55
C LEU A 109 -18.54 -6.66 -17.21
N ASN A 110 -18.67 -7.59 -18.15
CA ASN A 110 -19.42 -8.84 -18.01
C ASN A 110 -18.48 -10.01 -17.64
N LYS A 111 -19.05 -11.21 -17.44
CA LYS A 111 -18.24 -12.45 -17.39
C LYS A 111 -17.65 -12.80 -18.76
N ASP A 112 -18.22 -12.24 -19.84
CA ASP A 112 -17.77 -12.40 -21.22
C ASP A 112 -16.51 -11.57 -21.54
N ASP A 113 -16.23 -10.49 -20.79
CA ASP A 113 -14.98 -9.71 -20.89
C ASP A 113 -13.79 -10.39 -20.18
N VAL A 114 -13.99 -11.52 -19.51
CA VAL A 114 -12.92 -12.23 -18.79
C VAL A 114 -11.89 -12.76 -19.79
N ASN A 115 -10.60 -12.62 -19.44
CA ASN A 115 -9.46 -12.83 -20.33
C ASN A 115 -9.34 -11.77 -21.46
N THR A 116 -9.83 -10.55 -21.23
CA THR A 116 -9.49 -9.36 -22.05
C THR A 116 -8.77 -8.31 -21.20
N TYR A 117 -8.16 -7.29 -21.80
CA TYR A 117 -7.58 -6.14 -21.09
C TYR A 117 -8.56 -4.97 -21.03
N PHE A 118 -8.82 -4.43 -19.84
CA PHE A 118 -9.50 -3.14 -19.67
C PHE A 118 -8.48 -1.99 -19.80
N LYS A 119 -8.78 -0.99 -20.64
CA LYS A 119 -7.97 0.22 -20.81
C LYS A 119 -8.56 1.38 -19.99
N PHE A 120 -7.79 1.93 -19.06
CA PHE A 120 -8.18 3.13 -18.31
C PHE A 120 -8.11 4.38 -19.21
N ARG A 121 -8.95 5.40 -18.97
CA ARG A 121 -8.94 6.59 -19.82
C ARG A 121 -7.76 7.48 -19.43
N GLN A 122 -6.87 7.72 -20.39
CA GLN A 122 -5.79 8.68 -20.21
C GLN A 122 -6.26 10.07 -20.67
N TYR A 123 -6.30 11.01 -19.74
CA TYR A 123 -6.54 12.42 -20.06
C TYR A 123 -5.20 13.07 -20.41
N ILE A 124 -4.95 13.25 -21.70
CA ILE A 124 -3.76 13.98 -22.18
C ILE A 124 -3.98 15.48 -21.92
N LEU A 125 -3.53 15.93 -20.76
CA LEU A 125 -3.17 17.32 -20.53
C LEU A 125 -1.65 17.43 -20.51
N LEU A 126 -1.14 18.44 -21.21
CA LEU A 126 0.29 18.62 -21.44
C LEU A 126 1.09 18.66 -20.12
N ILE A 127 2.28 18.06 -20.16
CA ILE A 127 3.35 18.12 -19.14
C ILE A 127 3.13 17.26 -17.87
N ASN A 128 1.92 16.82 -17.51
CA ASN A 128 1.70 16.03 -16.28
C ASN A 128 1.04 14.66 -16.50
N PHE A 129 1.69 13.60 -16.00
CA PHE A 129 1.14 12.23 -15.95
C PHE A 129 0.08 12.12 -14.83
N MET A 130 -1.10 12.69 -15.05
CA MET A 130 -2.28 12.59 -14.19
C MET A 130 -3.38 11.79 -14.87
N ASP A 131 -3.10 10.50 -15.06
CA ASP A 131 -4.09 9.48 -15.44
C ASP A 131 -5.35 9.55 -14.56
N GLU A 132 -6.49 9.16 -15.13
CA GLU A 132 -7.75 8.96 -14.41
C GLU A 132 -7.55 8.14 -13.11
N LEU A 133 -6.65 7.16 -13.17
CA LEU A 133 -6.20 6.36 -12.02
C LEU A 133 -5.71 7.21 -10.83
N LYS A 134 -4.94 8.29 -11.03
CA LYS A 134 -4.46 9.14 -9.92
C LYS A 134 -5.57 9.99 -9.29
N ARG A 135 -6.65 10.25 -10.02
CA ARG A 135 -7.85 10.91 -9.46
C ARG A 135 -8.65 9.97 -8.57
N PHE A 136 -8.71 8.68 -8.91
CA PHE A 136 -9.50 7.68 -8.18
C PHE A 136 -8.68 6.85 -7.16
N LEU A 137 -7.34 6.87 -7.25
CA LEU A 137 -6.40 6.26 -6.29
C LEU A 137 -5.33 7.27 -5.82
N PRO A 138 -5.74 8.39 -5.18
CA PRO A 138 -4.85 9.37 -4.55
C PRO A 138 -3.74 8.77 -3.68
N GLU A 139 -4.08 7.74 -2.91
CA GLU A 139 -3.23 7.16 -1.86
C GLU A 139 -1.99 6.43 -2.41
N GLY A 140 -1.96 6.18 -3.72
CA GLY A 140 -0.89 5.49 -4.42
C GLY A 140 -1.33 4.20 -5.11
N LEU A 141 -0.58 3.81 -6.15
CA LEU A 141 -0.84 2.59 -6.91
C LEU A 141 -0.01 1.42 -6.36
N PRO A 142 -0.52 0.17 -6.41
CA PRO A 142 0.27 -1.01 -6.06
C PRO A 142 1.56 -1.14 -6.90
N LEU A 143 2.68 -1.50 -6.28
CA LEU A 143 3.98 -1.62 -6.97
C LEU A 143 3.96 -2.59 -8.17
N GLY A 144 3.14 -3.66 -8.10
CA GLY A 144 2.95 -4.59 -9.22
C GLY A 144 2.18 -3.98 -10.41
N MET A 145 1.30 -3.01 -10.14
CA MET A 145 0.53 -2.27 -11.13
C MET A 145 1.37 -1.18 -11.80
N MET A 146 2.11 -0.38 -11.02
CA MET A 146 3.00 0.66 -11.57
C MET A 146 3.99 0.05 -12.58
N LYS A 147 4.61 -1.07 -12.20
CA LYS A 147 5.54 -1.81 -13.08
C LYS A 147 4.87 -2.42 -14.33
N GLU A 148 3.58 -2.78 -14.27
CA GLU A 148 2.86 -3.21 -15.49
C GLU A 148 2.78 -2.06 -16.50
N PHE A 149 2.45 -0.85 -16.03
CA PHE A 149 2.33 0.34 -16.88
C PHE A 149 3.68 0.88 -17.34
N GLU A 150 4.71 0.84 -16.50
CA GLU A 150 6.10 1.20 -16.84
C GLU A 150 6.67 0.28 -17.93
N GLU A 151 6.51 -1.05 -17.79
CA GLU A 151 7.09 -2.04 -18.71
C GLU A 151 6.29 -2.15 -20.03
N SER A 152 4.95 -1.98 -19.99
CA SER A 152 4.06 -2.11 -21.16
C SER A 152 3.70 -0.78 -21.86
N TYR A 153 4.01 0.37 -21.27
CA TYR A 153 3.70 1.72 -21.77
C TYR A 153 2.20 2.05 -22.00
N ARG A 154 1.25 1.25 -21.48
CA ARG A 154 -0.20 1.49 -21.60
C ARG A 154 -0.89 1.21 -20.27
N SER A 155 -1.72 2.16 -19.81
CA SER A 155 -2.51 2.02 -18.58
C SER A 155 -3.69 1.06 -18.80
N ALA A 156 -3.41 -0.25 -18.85
CA ALA A 156 -4.39 -1.32 -19.07
C ALA A 156 -4.10 -2.55 -18.19
N LEU A 157 -5.15 -3.27 -17.78
CA LEU A 157 -5.06 -4.43 -16.88
C LEU A 157 -5.95 -5.59 -17.35
N LEU A 158 -5.51 -6.82 -17.11
CA LEU A 158 -6.28 -8.03 -17.41
C LEU A 158 -7.54 -8.13 -16.54
N VAL A 159 -8.70 -8.31 -17.17
CA VAL A 159 -9.98 -8.62 -16.53
C VAL A 159 -10.00 -10.09 -16.13
N ARG A 160 -9.77 -10.34 -14.84
CA ARG A 160 -9.75 -11.68 -14.23
C ARG A 160 -11.14 -12.09 -13.74
N GLN A 161 -11.48 -13.37 -13.86
CA GLN A 161 -12.71 -13.94 -13.28
C GLN A 161 -12.86 -13.58 -11.79
N SER A 162 -11.79 -13.75 -11.01
CA SER A 162 -11.73 -13.45 -9.58
C SER A 162 -11.87 -11.96 -9.23
N PHE A 163 -11.75 -11.04 -10.20
CA PHE A 163 -12.09 -9.63 -10.00
C PHE A 163 -13.58 -9.38 -10.23
N ILE A 164 -14.15 -9.96 -11.30
CA ILE A 164 -15.59 -9.87 -11.59
C ILE A 164 -16.41 -10.46 -10.42
N ASP A 165 -16.08 -11.67 -9.95
CA ASP A 165 -16.81 -12.28 -8.82
C ASP A 165 -16.68 -11.48 -7.51
N LEU A 166 -15.54 -10.81 -7.29
CA LEU A 166 -15.32 -9.93 -6.13
C LEU A 166 -16.16 -8.65 -6.22
N ARG A 167 -16.16 -8.00 -7.39
CA ARG A 167 -16.98 -6.82 -7.69
C ARG A 167 -18.46 -7.14 -7.55
N ASP A 168 -18.91 -8.25 -8.13
CA ASP A 168 -20.33 -8.62 -8.17
C ASP A 168 -20.85 -8.96 -6.77
N ASN A 169 -20.04 -9.64 -5.95
CA ASN A 169 -20.35 -9.86 -4.53
C ASN A 169 -20.56 -8.52 -3.78
N PHE A 170 -19.68 -7.54 -3.94
CA PHE A 170 -19.84 -6.24 -3.28
C PHE A 170 -21.01 -5.43 -3.87
N CYS A 171 -21.22 -5.46 -5.19
CA CYS A 171 -22.38 -4.87 -5.87
C CYS A 171 -23.71 -5.47 -5.37
N GLN A 172 -23.71 -6.73 -4.94
CA GLN A 172 -24.85 -7.36 -4.26
C GLN A 172 -24.94 -6.97 -2.78
N ALA A 173 -23.80 -6.87 -2.07
CA ALA A 173 -23.73 -6.49 -0.65
C ALA A 173 -24.21 -5.06 -0.35
N ALA A 174 -24.00 -4.12 -1.29
CA ALA A 174 -24.41 -2.73 -1.14
C ALA A 174 -25.88 -2.45 -1.51
N LYS A 175 -26.62 -3.45 -2.01
CA LYS A 175 -28.04 -3.32 -2.32
C LYS A 175 -28.86 -3.69 -1.08
N PRO A 176 -29.86 -2.88 -0.67
CA PRO A 176 -30.78 -3.29 0.38
C PRO A 176 -31.48 -4.59 -0.02
N SER A 177 -31.54 -5.55 0.91
CA SER A 177 -31.95 -6.93 0.64
C SER A 177 -33.46 -7.08 0.49
N ILE A 178 -33.99 -6.61 -0.65
CA ILE A 178 -35.42 -6.65 -1.01
C ILE A 178 -35.91 -8.08 -1.31
N GLU A 179 -35.05 -8.98 -1.80
CA GLU A 179 -35.41 -10.38 -2.06
C GLU A 179 -34.40 -11.37 -1.46
N VAL A 180 -34.87 -12.25 -0.57
CA VAL A 180 -34.10 -13.39 -0.05
C VAL A 180 -34.17 -14.55 -1.05
N ASN A 181 -33.45 -14.42 -2.16
CA ASN A 181 -33.39 -15.48 -3.16
C ASN A 181 -32.50 -16.64 -2.66
N PHE A 182 -33.12 -17.68 -2.11
CA PHE A 182 -32.48 -18.86 -1.53
C PHE A 182 -31.55 -19.66 -2.47
N LYS A 183 -31.49 -19.33 -3.78
CA LYS A 183 -30.55 -19.92 -4.75
C LYS A 183 -29.34 -19.03 -5.06
N ALA A 184 -29.29 -17.79 -4.55
CA ALA A 184 -28.15 -16.90 -4.75
C ALA A 184 -26.94 -17.32 -3.88
N PRO A 185 -25.70 -17.05 -4.32
CA PRO A 185 -24.52 -17.23 -3.46
C PRO A 185 -24.64 -16.43 -2.16
N LYS A 186 -24.16 -16.99 -1.04
CA LYS A 186 -24.06 -16.27 0.24
C LYS A 186 -23.11 -15.08 0.07
N VAL A 187 -23.66 -13.88 0.02
CA VAL A 187 -22.90 -12.62 -0.07
C VAL A 187 -22.00 -12.48 1.16
N LYS A 188 -20.73 -12.13 0.93
CA LYS A 188 -19.75 -11.86 1.99
C LYS A 188 -19.48 -10.35 2.04
N LYS A 189 -19.82 -9.70 3.15
CA LYS A 189 -19.41 -8.30 3.39
C LYS A 189 -17.92 -8.20 3.73
N GLN A 190 -17.38 -9.21 4.42
CA GLN A 190 -15.99 -9.25 4.90
C GLN A 190 -15.19 -10.30 4.12
N ILE A 191 -14.11 -9.87 3.46
CA ILE A 191 -13.29 -10.72 2.58
C ILE A 191 -11.79 -10.53 2.87
N VAL A 192 -11.06 -11.63 3.00
CA VAL A 192 -9.58 -11.66 2.95
C VAL A 192 -9.14 -12.32 1.65
N LEU A 193 -8.49 -11.57 0.76
CA LEU A 193 -7.82 -12.11 -0.42
C LEU A 193 -6.49 -12.75 0.01
N ASP A 194 -6.42 -14.08 -0.04
CA ASP A 194 -5.21 -14.87 0.21
C ASP A 194 -4.79 -15.61 -1.08
N GLY A 195 -3.59 -16.17 -1.14
CA GLY A 195 -3.08 -16.91 -2.30
C GLY A 195 -1.61 -16.59 -2.63
N PRO A 196 -1.04 -17.18 -3.69
CA PRO A 196 0.41 -17.17 -3.92
C PRO A 196 1.04 -15.77 -4.09
N LEU A 197 2.37 -15.73 -3.95
CA LEU A 197 3.18 -14.57 -4.37
C LEU A 197 2.83 -14.16 -5.82
N SER A 198 2.78 -12.85 -6.07
CA SER A 198 2.66 -12.26 -7.41
C SER A 198 1.44 -12.69 -8.24
N CYS A 199 0.35 -13.19 -7.62
CA CYS A 199 -0.89 -13.55 -8.34
C CYS A 199 -1.85 -12.36 -8.60
N GLY A 200 -1.54 -11.15 -8.14
CA GLY A 200 -2.29 -9.92 -8.49
C GLY A 200 -3.32 -9.41 -7.46
N LYS A 201 -3.36 -9.95 -6.24
CA LYS A 201 -4.31 -9.52 -5.17
C LYS A 201 -4.41 -8.00 -4.98
N SER A 202 -3.28 -7.32 -4.81
CA SER A 202 -3.19 -5.86 -4.67
C SER A 202 -3.76 -5.11 -5.87
N ILE A 203 -3.60 -5.67 -7.09
CA ILE A 203 -4.11 -5.10 -8.33
C ILE A 203 -5.64 -5.19 -8.36
N ALA A 204 -6.19 -6.36 -8.03
CA ALA A 204 -7.64 -6.57 -7.94
C ALA A 204 -8.29 -5.70 -6.86
N LEU A 205 -7.62 -5.52 -5.71
CA LEU A 205 -8.06 -4.60 -4.65
C LEU A 205 -8.11 -3.14 -5.13
N ALA A 206 -7.06 -2.66 -5.80
CA ALA A 206 -7.03 -1.30 -6.36
C ALA A 206 -8.05 -1.09 -7.49
N MET A 207 -8.29 -2.10 -8.34
CA MET A 207 -9.38 -2.09 -9.34
C MET A 207 -10.76 -2.03 -8.67
N LEU A 208 -10.97 -2.71 -7.55
CA LEU A 208 -12.21 -2.66 -6.78
C LEU A 208 -12.45 -1.28 -6.16
N VAL A 209 -11.41 -0.66 -5.59
CA VAL A 209 -11.47 0.71 -5.04
C VAL A 209 -11.78 1.71 -6.16
N TYR A 210 -11.12 1.60 -7.32
CA TYR A 210 -11.41 2.42 -8.50
C TYR A 210 -12.88 2.27 -8.93
N TRP A 211 -13.40 1.04 -9.00
CA TRP A 211 -14.81 0.78 -9.34
C TRP A 211 -15.77 1.38 -8.30
N ALA A 212 -15.60 1.09 -7.01
CA ALA A 212 -16.49 1.59 -5.97
C ALA A 212 -16.50 3.14 -5.93
N ARG A 213 -15.36 3.79 -6.15
CA ARG A 213 -15.28 5.26 -6.29
C ARG A 213 -15.89 5.80 -7.59
N LYS A 214 -16.03 4.99 -8.64
CA LYS A 214 -16.82 5.32 -9.85
C LYS A 214 -18.32 5.18 -9.61
N GLU A 215 -18.76 4.23 -8.78
CA GLU A 215 -20.15 4.10 -8.31
C GLU A 215 -20.52 5.13 -7.22
N GLY A 216 -19.61 6.03 -6.84
CA GLY A 216 -19.86 7.08 -5.84
C GLY A 216 -19.81 6.61 -4.37
N TRP A 217 -19.25 5.44 -4.09
CA TRP A 217 -19.13 4.89 -2.74
C TRP A 217 -18.06 5.64 -1.91
N LEU A 218 -18.22 5.64 -0.59
CA LEU A 218 -17.24 6.21 0.34
C LEU A 218 -16.18 5.14 0.67
N VAL A 219 -15.02 5.23 0.02
CA VAL A 219 -13.99 4.17 0.10
C VAL A 219 -12.77 4.65 0.89
N PHE A 220 -12.50 3.98 2.01
CA PHE A 220 -11.28 4.15 2.80
C PHE A 220 -10.23 3.14 2.32
N TYR A 221 -9.18 3.62 1.63
CA TYR A 221 -8.17 2.76 1.00
C TYR A 221 -6.79 2.90 1.66
N VAL A 222 -6.17 1.77 1.99
CA VAL A 222 -4.83 1.68 2.55
C VAL A 222 -3.94 0.82 1.63
N PRO A 223 -3.16 1.41 0.70
CA PRO A 223 -2.31 0.65 -0.24
C PRO A 223 -1.10 -0.03 0.42
N LYS A 224 -0.79 0.29 1.68
CA LYS A 224 0.39 -0.21 2.39
C LYS A 224 0.14 -0.37 3.91
N GLY A 225 -0.67 -1.34 4.32
CA GLY A 225 -0.93 -1.61 5.75
C GLY A 225 0.33 -1.84 6.61
N ARG A 226 1.46 -2.21 5.99
CA ARG A 226 2.77 -2.34 6.66
C ARG A 226 3.29 -1.03 7.27
N GLU A 227 3.02 0.13 6.66
CA GLU A 227 3.50 1.43 7.17
C GLU A 227 2.83 1.83 8.49
N TRP A 228 1.77 1.13 8.91
CA TRP A 228 1.12 1.31 10.22
C TRP A 228 1.80 0.48 11.33
N THR A 229 2.72 -0.43 10.98
CA THR A 229 3.44 -1.31 11.92
C THR A 229 4.96 -1.26 11.77
N HIS A 230 5.48 -0.40 10.89
CA HIS A 230 6.90 -0.31 10.56
C HIS A 230 7.30 1.15 10.33
N GLY A 231 8.19 1.69 11.17
CA GLY A 231 8.66 3.08 11.10
C GLY A 231 7.69 4.11 11.70
N GLY A 232 8.09 5.39 11.63
CA GLY A 232 7.38 6.50 12.28
C GLY A 232 7.80 6.71 13.74
N LEU A 233 7.21 7.74 14.38
CA LEU A 233 7.29 7.95 15.83
C LEU A 233 6.19 7.15 16.54
N PHE A 234 6.53 6.57 17.68
CA PHE A 234 5.60 5.85 18.56
C PHE A 234 5.88 6.17 20.04
N TYR A 235 4.85 6.19 20.87
CA TYR A 235 4.93 6.37 22.34
C TYR A 235 3.91 5.48 23.04
N LYS A 236 4.04 5.22 24.35
CA LYS A 236 3.06 4.44 25.12
C LYS A 236 2.05 5.35 25.81
N ASN A 237 0.75 5.12 25.59
CA ASN A 237 -0.31 5.91 26.21
C ASN A 237 -0.48 5.53 27.70
N PRO A 238 -0.27 6.45 28.66
CA PRO A 238 -0.38 6.12 30.08
C PRO A 238 -1.83 5.87 30.53
N GLN A 239 -2.83 6.41 29.82
CA GLN A 239 -4.24 6.27 30.21
C GLN A 239 -4.80 4.87 29.89
N THR A 240 -4.16 4.12 28.97
CA THR A 240 -4.71 2.86 28.44
C THR A 240 -3.71 1.70 28.38
N GLY A 241 -2.41 1.99 28.36
CA GLY A 241 -1.35 1.00 28.22
C GLY A 241 -1.08 0.52 26.79
N LEU A 242 -1.81 0.99 25.78
CA LEU A 242 -1.47 0.79 24.36
C LEU A 242 -0.32 1.72 23.93
N TRP A 243 0.17 1.58 22.70
CA TRP A 243 1.08 2.55 22.08
C TRP A 243 0.38 3.31 20.95
N ASP A 244 0.96 4.44 20.57
CA ASP A 244 0.28 5.47 19.79
C ASP A 244 1.24 5.99 18.70
N THR A 245 0.80 6.08 17.44
CA THR A 245 1.62 6.43 16.25
C THR A 245 1.14 7.72 15.56
N PRO A 246 1.40 8.91 16.14
CA PRO A 246 0.71 10.15 15.76
C PRO A 246 1.08 10.66 14.37
N VAL A 247 2.33 10.46 13.92
CA VAL A 247 2.76 10.79 12.55
C VAL A 247 1.94 10.00 11.53
N GLN A 248 1.71 8.71 11.80
CA GLN A 248 0.95 7.86 10.88
C GLN A 248 -0.55 8.16 10.95
N ALA A 249 -1.08 8.59 12.10
CA ALA A 249 -2.45 9.09 12.21
C ALA A 249 -2.69 10.31 11.29
N ALA A 250 -1.79 11.30 11.32
CA ALA A 250 -1.86 12.45 10.40
C ALA A 250 -1.75 12.00 8.93
N ASN A 251 -0.82 11.10 8.60
CA ASN A 251 -0.68 10.53 7.25
C ASN A 251 -1.96 9.82 6.76
N ILE A 252 -2.78 9.26 7.65
CA ILE A 252 -4.04 8.58 7.31
C ILE A 252 -5.18 9.59 7.07
N LEU A 253 -5.25 10.68 7.85
CA LEU A 253 -6.22 11.76 7.64
C LEU A 253 -5.91 12.56 6.36
N GLN A 254 -4.63 12.76 6.06
CA GLN A 254 -4.17 13.48 4.86
C GLN A 254 -4.16 12.56 3.61
N CYS A 255 -3.63 11.35 3.74
CA CYS A 255 -3.68 10.27 2.74
C CYS A 255 -3.13 10.65 1.34
N GLY A 256 -1.80 10.83 1.21
CA GLY A 256 -1.17 10.81 -0.12
C GLY A 256 0.11 11.64 -0.35
N GLY A 257 1.14 11.54 0.51
CA GLY A 257 2.45 12.15 0.23
C GLY A 257 3.58 11.60 1.10
N ASP A 258 4.76 11.36 0.51
CA ASP A 258 5.92 10.87 1.27
C ASP A 258 6.41 11.92 2.29
N PRO A 259 6.72 11.52 3.54
CA PRO A 259 7.21 12.44 4.58
C PRO A 259 8.55 13.11 4.23
N PHE A 260 9.26 12.60 3.21
CA PHE A 260 10.46 13.23 2.67
C PHE A 260 10.20 14.63 2.06
N CYS A 261 8.97 14.94 1.61
CA CYS A 261 8.68 16.22 0.98
C CYS A 261 8.74 17.42 1.96
N PHE A 262 8.45 17.20 3.25
CA PHE A 262 8.56 18.25 4.28
C PHE A 262 10.02 18.57 4.65
N SER A 263 10.93 17.61 4.51
CA SER A 263 12.34 17.77 4.92
C SER A 263 13.11 18.74 4.01
N LEU A 264 12.79 18.80 2.72
CA LEU A 264 13.48 19.68 1.76
C LEU A 264 13.01 21.15 1.79
N ALA A 265 11.95 21.48 2.52
CA ALA A 265 11.46 22.86 2.63
C ALA A 265 12.31 23.75 3.56
N PHE A 266 13.14 23.16 4.42
CA PHE A 266 13.92 23.86 5.45
C PHE A 266 15.43 23.62 5.31
N ASN A 267 16.04 24.18 4.26
CA ASN A 267 17.40 24.78 4.23
C ASN A 267 17.86 25.09 2.79
N ILE A 268 17.26 26.10 2.14
CA ILE A 268 17.89 26.73 0.97
C ILE A 268 17.82 28.26 1.11
N THR A 269 18.84 28.82 1.76
CA THR A 269 19.07 30.27 1.80
C THR A 269 19.61 30.73 0.45
N ILE A 270 18.73 30.98 -0.52
CA ILE A 270 19.11 31.43 -1.87
C ILE A 270 19.48 32.91 -1.81
N SER A 271 20.73 33.23 -2.13
CA SER A 271 21.16 34.58 -2.49
C SER A 271 20.65 34.94 -3.89
N ASP A 272 20.26 36.20 -4.11
CA ASP A 272 19.56 36.67 -5.31
C ASP A 272 20.19 36.28 -6.66
N GLY A 273 19.33 35.97 -7.64
CA GLY A 273 19.75 35.83 -9.05
C GLY A 273 18.77 35.07 -9.94
N HIS A 274 18.36 33.85 -9.56
CA HIS A 274 17.63 32.91 -10.45
C HIS A 274 16.11 32.85 -10.22
N LEU A 275 15.47 34.01 -10.02
CA LEU A 275 14.08 34.15 -9.54
C LEU A 275 12.95 33.75 -10.53
N ARG A 276 13.26 33.22 -11.73
CA ARG A 276 12.23 32.78 -12.70
C ARG A 276 12.30 31.29 -13.03
N GLU A 277 13.48 30.74 -13.29
CA GLU A 277 13.60 29.30 -13.57
C GLU A 277 13.49 28.46 -12.29
N CYS A 278 14.10 28.89 -11.17
CA CYS A 278 13.92 28.19 -9.89
C CYS A 278 12.48 28.29 -9.38
N ALA A 279 11.77 29.39 -9.63
CA ALA A 279 10.34 29.51 -9.33
C ALA A 279 9.52 28.51 -10.16
N ALA A 280 9.76 28.43 -11.47
CA ALA A 280 9.11 27.45 -12.33
C ALA A 280 9.48 25.99 -11.99
N PHE A 281 10.69 25.74 -11.47
CA PHE A 281 11.13 24.42 -11.03
C PHE A 281 10.47 24.00 -9.71
N LEU A 282 10.46 24.88 -8.70
CA LEU A 282 9.75 24.65 -7.43
C LEU A 282 8.24 24.46 -7.66
N GLN A 283 7.63 25.29 -8.52
CA GLN A 283 6.22 25.19 -8.90
C GLN A 283 5.91 23.96 -9.77
N ARG A 284 6.93 23.28 -10.34
CA ARG A 284 6.82 21.95 -10.98
C ARG A 284 7.05 20.78 -10.01
N VAL A 285 7.70 21.01 -8.87
CA VAL A 285 7.92 20.00 -7.81
C VAL A 285 6.76 19.95 -6.82
N VAL A 286 5.87 20.95 -6.81
CA VAL A 286 4.52 20.82 -6.22
C VAL A 286 3.68 19.85 -7.06
N ILE A 287 3.98 18.56 -6.95
CA ILE A 287 3.05 17.49 -7.28
C ILE A 287 1.84 17.72 -6.38
N ALA A 288 0.71 18.10 -6.97
CA ALA A 288 -0.51 18.31 -6.23
C ALA A 288 -0.91 16.99 -5.57
N THR A 289 -0.71 16.89 -4.24
CA THR A 289 -1.24 15.76 -3.48
C THR A 289 -2.74 15.72 -3.75
N VAL A 290 -3.23 14.53 -4.04
CA VAL A 290 -4.66 14.28 -4.08
C VAL A 290 -4.91 13.53 -2.78
N ASP A 291 -5.69 14.14 -1.91
CA ASP A 291 -5.81 13.75 -0.51
C ASP A 291 -7.10 12.91 -0.34
N PHE A 292 -7.20 12.03 0.68
CA PHE A 292 -8.46 11.33 0.98
C PHE A 292 -9.61 12.33 1.21
N LEU A 293 -9.30 13.42 1.93
CA LEU A 293 -10.14 14.60 2.08
C LEU A 293 -10.58 15.20 0.75
N LYS A 294 -9.68 15.28 -0.23
CA LYS A 294 -9.90 15.99 -1.51
C LYS A 294 -10.81 15.22 -2.46
N PHE A 295 -10.73 13.88 -2.46
CA PHE A 295 -11.67 13.05 -3.21
C PHE A 295 -13.04 12.98 -2.52
N ASN A 296 -13.07 12.74 -1.19
CA ASN A 296 -14.30 12.51 -0.45
C ASN A 296 -14.97 13.78 0.09
N LYS A 297 -14.45 14.99 -0.19
CA LYS A 297 -14.85 16.26 0.45
C LYS A 297 -16.36 16.47 0.50
N SER A 298 -17.02 16.37 -0.65
CA SER A 298 -18.48 16.57 -0.76
C SER A 298 -19.30 15.54 0.02
N CYS A 299 -18.80 14.30 0.16
CA CYS A 299 -19.44 13.27 0.97
C CYS A 299 -19.23 13.53 2.46
N LEU A 300 -18.00 13.80 2.89
CA LEU A 300 -17.66 14.07 4.30
C LEU A 300 -18.28 15.37 4.84
N GLN A 301 -18.55 16.36 3.98
CA GLN A 301 -19.29 17.57 4.34
C GLN A 301 -20.82 17.35 4.44
N GLY A 302 -21.36 16.32 3.78
CA GLY A 302 -22.77 15.92 3.90
C GLY A 302 -23.06 15.03 5.10
N LEU A 303 -22.02 14.43 5.71
CA LEU A 303 -22.13 13.52 6.84
C LEU A 303 -21.80 14.25 8.15
N LYS A 304 -22.66 14.09 9.16
CA LYS A 304 -22.46 14.62 10.52
C LYS A 304 -21.91 13.55 11.45
N CYS A 305 -21.20 13.98 12.50
CA CYS A 305 -20.84 13.10 13.60
C CYS A 305 -22.11 12.68 14.37
N ASN A 306 -22.33 11.38 14.51
CA ASN A 306 -23.39 10.81 15.33
C ASN A 306 -22.93 10.64 16.80
N ILE A 307 -21.63 10.45 17.05
CA ILE A 307 -21.12 10.06 18.38
C ILE A 307 -20.33 11.21 19.03
N LEU A 308 -20.99 11.92 19.93
CA LEU A 308 -20.54 13.20 20.49
C LEU A 308 -19.51 13.12 21.64
N ASP A 309 -19.08 11.92 22.07
CA ASP A 309 -18.15 11.82 23.21
C ASP A 309 -16.82 12.57 22.94
N PRO A 310 -16.28 13.34 23.89
CA PRO A 310 -15.00 14.03 23.72
C PRO A 310 -13.85 13.08 23.37
N ILE A 311 -13.07 13.44 22.36
CA ILE A 311 -11.96 12.63 21.83
C ILE A 311 -10.77 12.74 22.78
N PRO A 312 -10.19 11.62 23.27
CA PRO A 312 -8.97 11.67 24.09
C PRO A 312 -7.78 12.17 23.25
N LEU A 313 -7.03 13.12 23.81
CA LEU A 313 -5.80 13.63 23.24
C LEU A 313 -4.60 12.77 23.66
N GLY A 314 -3.63 12.65 22.76
CA GLY A 314 -2.38 11.91 23.01
C GLY A 314 -1.12 12.78 22.93
N GLU A 315 0.05 12.16 23.05
CA GLU A 315 1.32 12.80 22.71
C GLU A 315 1.34 13.17 21.22
N GLY A 316 1.54 14.45 20.92
CA GLY A 316 1.59 14.98 19.56
C GLY A 316 2.99 14.80 18.96
N ALA A 317 3.04 14.52 17.66
CA ALA A 317 4.29 14.24 16.94
C ALA A 317 5.34 15.35 17.10
N GLY A 318 6.36 15.11 17.92
CA GLY A 318 7.46 16.06 18.17
C GLY A 318 7.12 17.23 19.11
N VAL A 319 5.87 17.34 19.60
CA VAL A 319 5.44 18.41 20.51
C VAL A 319 5.24 17.94 21.97
N GLY A 320 5.18 16.62 22.19
CA GLY A 320 5.02 16.02 23.53
C GLY A 320 3.56 15.95 23.97
N TRP A 321 3.31 15.93 25.28
CA TRP A 321 1.95 15.82 25.84
C TRP A 321 1.21 17.17 25.81
N PRO A 322 -0.14 17.16 25.63
CA PRO A 322 -0.93 18.38 25.56
C PRO A 322 -0.86 19.15 26.88
N LYS A 323 -0.73 20.48 26.79
CA LYS A 323 -0.61 21.37 27.96
C LYS A 323 -1.95 22.02 28.27
N GLY A 324 -2.93 21.22 28.67
CA GLY A 324 -4.30 21.68 28.88
C GLY A 324 -5.26 20.54 29.24
N SER A 325 -6.41 20.50 28.57
CA SER A 325 -7.41 19.43 28.71
C SER A 325 -7.00 18.18 27.94
N ASP A 326 -7.04 17.01 28.58
CA ASP A 326 -6.74 15.70 27.95
C ASP A 326 -7.74 15.24 26.88
N LYS A 327 -8.73 16.08 26.51
CA LYS A 327 -9.81 15.73 25.57
C LYS A 327 -10.21 16.92 24.70
N MET A 328 -10.48 16.66 23.42
CA MET A 328 -11.11 17.59 22.50
C MET A 328 -12.64 17.42 22.54
N PRO A 329 -13.42 18.47 22.82
CA PRO A 329 -14.89 18.40 22.74
C PRO A 329 -15.36 18.29 21.28
N ILE A 330 -16.48 17.61 21.05
CA ILE A 330 -17.21 17.63 19.78
C ILE A 330 -18.49 18.46 20.01
N SER A 331 -18.81 19.38 19.10
CA SER A 331 -20.05 20.15 19.14
C SER A 331 -21.18 19.44 18.38
N GLU A 332 -22.43 19.65 18.81
CA GLU A 332 -23.57 19.13 18.06
C GLU A 332 -23.59 19.69 16.62
N GLY A 333 -23.73 18.80 15.65
CA GLY A 333 -23.84 19.14 14.24
C GLY A 333 -22.53 19.24 13.45
N THR A 334 -21.35 19.03 14.06
CA THR A 334 -20.07 18.99 13.33
C THR A 334 -20.08 17.97 12.21
N THR A 335 -19.47 18.30 11.06
CA THR A 335 -19.32 17.36 9.94
C THR A 335 -18.14 16.40 10.11
N LEU A 336 -18.18 15.26 9.43
CA LEU A 336 -17.02 14.36 9.36
C LEU A 336 -15.81 15.01 8.68
N TYR A 337 -16.05 16.00 7.81
CA TYR A 337 -15.00 16.85 7.25
C TYR A 337 -14.32 17.70 8.33
N GLU A 338 -15.07 18.44 9.15
CA GLU A 338 -14.54 19.25 10.26
C GLU A 338 -13.81 18.40 11.30
N LEU A 339 -14.33 17.23 11.63
CA LEU A 339 -13.69 16.26 12.52
C LEU A 339 -12.30 15.86 12.01
N VAL A 340 -12.16 15.56 10.71
CA VAL A 340 -10.88 15.20 10.08
C VAL A 340 -9.94 16.41 9.99
N GLU A 341 -10.47 17.60 9.68
CA GLU A 341 -9.71 18.85 9.62
C GLU A 341 -9.15 19.25 11.00
N ALA A 342 -9.93 19.07 12.07
CA ALA A 342 -9.46 19.22 13.45
C ALA A 342 -8.31 18.24 13.79
N GLY A 343 -8.42 16.98 13.36
CA GLY A 343 -7.35 15.98 13.53
C GLY A 343 -6.10 16.20 12.67
N LEU A 344 -6.14 17.07 11.65
CA LEU A 344 -4.94 17.52 10.94
C LEU A 344 -4.33 18.78 11.56
N ASN A 345 -5.16 19.68 12.08
CA ASN A 345 -4.71 20.90 12.73
C ASN A 345 -4.12 20.64 14.13
N ASP A 346 -4.62 19.62 14.85
CA ASP A 346 -4.10 19.19 16.15
C ASP A 346 -3.46 17.78 16.09
N SER A 347 -2.13 17.76 16.17
CA SER A 347 -1.31 16.54 16.27
C SER A 347 -1.63 15.67 17.50
N HIS A 348 -2.19 16.24 18.57
CA HIS A 348 -2.65 15.50 19.75
C HIS A 348 -3.99 14.78 19.49
N ALA A 349 -4.85 15.37 18.65
CA ALA A 349 -6.18 14.84 18.31
C ALA A 349 -6.13 13.82 17.16
N ALA A 350 -5.20 13.94 16.21
CA ALA A 350 -5.06 13.08 15.03
C ALA A 350 -5.29 11.58 15.31
N VAL A 351 -4.63 11.10 16.35
CA VAL A 351 -4.72 9.75 16.91
C VAL A 351 -6.16 9.32 17.21
N GLY A 352 -6.89 10.13 17.97
CA GLY A 352 -8.26 9.84 18.39
C GLY A 352 -9.27 10.07 17.28
N VAL A 353 -9.02 11.05 16.40
CA VAL A 353 -9.86 11.40 15.25
C VAL A 353 -9.95 10.24 14.25
N VAL A 354 -8.85 9.57 13.90
CA VAL A 354 -8.90 8.41 12.97
C VAL A 354 -9.79 7.27 13.50
N VAL A 355 -9.79 7.05 14.82
CA VAL A 355 -10.62 6.00 15.44
C VAL A 355 -12.07 6.45 15.64
N ARG A 356 -12.33 7.72 15.95
CA ARG A 356 -13.69 8.28 15.88
C ARG A 356 -14.24 8.09 14.47
N LEU A 357 -13.50 8.51 13.45
CA LEU A 357 -13.84 8.36 12.03
C LEU A 357 -14.16 6.90 11.67
N ARG A 358 -13.39 5.91 12.15
CA ARG A 358 -13.70 4.47 11.94
C ARG A 358 -15.06 4.05 12.48
N LYS A 359 -15.47 4.59 13.64
CA LYS A 359 -16.79 4.32 14.24
C LYS A 359 -17.90 5.04 13.46
N GLU A 360 -17.74 6.34 13.21
CA GLU A 360 -18.71 7.13 12.44
C GLU A 360 -18.98 6.49 11.07
N LEU A 361 -17.92 6.07 10.36
CA LEU A 361 -18.03 5.39 9.06
C LEU A 361 -18.67 3.99 9.11
N ALA A 362 -18.86 3.38 10.30
CA ALA A 362 -19.65 2.15 10.45
C ALA A 362 -21.16 2.45 10.56
N GLU A 363 -21.51 3.58 11.18
CA GLU A 363 -22.90 4.04 11.36
C GLU A 363 -23.47 4.74 10.10
N VAL A 364 -22.63 5.03 9.09
CA VAL A 364 -23.05 5.67 7.83
C VAL A 364 -23.83 4.68 6.96
N THR A 365 -25.15 4.87 6.91
CA THR A 365 -26.10 4.08 6.10
C THR A 365 -26.57 4.79 4.84
N SER A 366 -26.27 6.07 4.66
CA SER A 366 -26.74 6.90 3.53
C SER A 366 -25.97 6.71 2.22
N VAL A 367 -24.73 6.21 2.30
CA VAL A 367 -23.86 5.91 1.16
C VAL A 367 -23.11 4.60 1.47
N PRO A 368 -22.95 3.66 0.52
CA PRO A 368 -22.14 2.46 0.75
C PRO A 368 -20.70 2.81 1.15
N VAL A 369 -20.26 2.33 2.32
CA VAL A 369 -18.89 2.49 2.83
C VAL A 369 -18.10 1.20 2.55
N LEU A 370 -16.87 1.34 2.05
CA LEU A 370 -15.96 0.21 1.81
C LEU A 370 -14.58 0.46 2.44
N PHE A 371 -14.16 -0.46 3.31
CA PHE A 371 -12.82 -0.47 3.90
C PHE A 371 -11.90 -1.41 3.11
N ALA A 372 -10.87 -0.88 2.45
CA ALA A 372 -10.00 -1.61 1.54
C ALA A 372 -8.52 -1.52 1.98
N ILE A 373 -7.90 -2.63 2.37
CA ILE A 373 -6.56 -2.64 2.99
C ILE A 373 -5.64 -3.64 2.29
N ASP A 374 -4.55 -3.17 1.66
CA ASP A 374 -3.47 -4.04 1.18
C ASP A 374 -2.42 -4.27 2.27
N GLN A 375 -1.70 -5.39 2.16
CA GLN A 375 -0.71 -5.85 3.15
C GLN A 375 -1.34 -6.11 4.53
N TYR A 376 -2.61 -6.51 4.56
CA TYR A 376 -3.41 -6.78 5.77
C TYR A 376 -2.77 -7.84 6.70
N ASN A 377 -1.95 -8.74 6.15
CA ASN A 377 -1.14 -9.69 6.93
C ASN A 377 -0.12 -9.02 7.86
N SER A 378 0.33 -7.79 7.57
CA SER A 378 1.22 -7.02 8.45
C SER A 378 0.58 -6.62 9.79
N TRP A 379 -0.73 -6.82 9.97
CA TRP A 379 -1.47 -6.55 11.21
C TRP A 379 -1.66 -7.80 12.09
N PHE A 380 -1.08 -8.95 11.71
CA PHE A 380 -1.17 -10.22 12.47
C PHE A 380 0.20 -10.75 12.93
N THR A 381 1.27 -9.95 12.80
CA THR A 381 2.67 -10.33 13.09
C THR A 381 3.28 -9.42 14.17
N PHE A 382 4.59 -9.44 14.39
CA PHE A 382 5.29 -8.42 15.16
C PHE A 382 5.50 -7.13 14.35
N THR A 383 5.60 -6.01 15.06
CA THR A 383 5.90 -4.68 14.51
C THR A 383 7.40 -4.39 14.61
N ASP A 384 7.90 -3.36 13.92
CA ASP A 384 9.28 -2.86 14.12
C ASP A 384 9.44 -2.09 15.46
N PHE A 385 8.36 -1.90 16.22
CA PHE A 385 8.38 -1.22 17.51
C PHE A 385 8.77 -2.17 18.64
N GLU A 386 9.60 -1.70 19.58
CA GLU A 386 10.05 -2.51 20.73
C GLU A 386 9.80 -1.82 22.07
N GLU A 387 9.41 -2.59 23.07
CA GLU A 387 9.24 -2.18 24.46
C GLU A 387 10.52 -2.49 25.26
N PRO A 388 11.20 -1.50 25.86
CA PRO A 388 12.37 -1.75 26.71
C PRO A 388 11.94 -2.43 28.03
N VAL A 389 12.21 -3.73 28.17
CA VAL A 389 11.90 -4.51 29.38
C VAL A 389 13.02 -4.38 30.41
N THR A 390 14.27 -4.25 29.95
CA THR A 390 15.43 -3.89 30.80
C THR A 390 16.39 -3.00 30.02
N VAL A 391 17.38 -2.43 30.70
CA VAL A 391 18.48 -1.63 30.10
C VAL A 391 19.26 -2.37 28.99
N ARG A 392 19.11 -3.70 28.87
CA ARG A 392 19.78 -4.53 27.85
C ARG A 392 18.83 -5.45 27.05
N SER A 393 17.51 -5.28 27.17
CA SER A 393 16.55 -6.16 26.49
C SER A 393 15.28 -5.41 26.14
N CYS A 394 14.98 -5.40 24.84
CA CYS A 394 13.73 -4.91 24.28
C CYS A 394 12.88 -6.11 23.83
N ARG A 395 11.55 -5.94 23.86
CA ARG A 395 10.56 -6.94 23.46
C ARG A 395 9.79 -6.41 22.25
N PRO A 396 9.76 -7.12 21.11
CA PRO A 396 9.04 -6.64 19.94
C PRO A 396 7.54 -6.57 20.22
N VAL A 397 6.92 -5.42 19.96
CA VAL A 397 5.48 -5.20 20.18
C VAL A 397 4.70 -5.97 19.11
N HIS A 398 3.80 -6.86 19.54
CA HIS A 398 3.00 -7.67 18.62
C HIS A 398 1.81 -6.88 18.08
N ALA A 399 1.51 -7.01 16.78
CA ALA A 399 0.26 -6.55 16.16
C ALA A 399 -1.05 -7.18 16.72
N ARG A 400 -0.98 -7.99 17.80
CA ARG A 400 -2.11 -8.38 18.65
C ARG A 400 -2.09 -7.79 20.07
N GLU A 401 -0.96 -7.31 20.57
CA GLU A 401 -0.93 -6.50 21.82
C GLU A 401 -1.51 -5.09 21.59
N LEU A 402 -1.93 -4.84 20.35
CA LEU A 402 -2.82 -3.76 19.94
C LEU A 402 -4.30 -3.98 20.31
N ALA A 403 -4.69 -5.23 20.58
CA ALA A 403 -6.07 -5.70 20.51
C ALA A 403 -6.76 -5.86 21.87
N THR A 404 -5.99 -6.04 22.95
CA THR A 404 -6.54 -6.21 24.30
C THR A 404 -6.75 -4.85 24.99
N ALA A 405 -8.03 -4.46 25.11
CA ALA A 405 -8.55 -3.25 25.77
C ALA A 405 -8.21 -1.88 25.12
N VAL A 406 -9.18 -1.34 24.38
CA VAL A 406 -9.63 0.08 24.34
C VAL A 406 -8.57 1.23 24.40
N VAL A 407 -8.48 2.03 23.31
CA VAL A 407 -7.82 3.39 23.14
C VAL A 407 -6.25 3.40 23.17
N MET A 408 -5.42 4.05 22.31
CA MET A 408 -5.55 4.80 21.03
C MET A 408 -4.17 4.92 20.24
N CYS A 409 -3.52 3.94 19.56
CA CYS A 409 -3.23 4.01 18.08
C CYS A 409 -1.95 3.25 17.55
N ILE A 410 -1.94 2.10 16.87
CA ILE A 410 -2.24 0.75 17.37
C ILE A 410 -3.71 0.41 17.39
N LEU A 411 -4.48 1.21 18.11
CA LEU A 411 -5.93 1.10 18.14
C LEU A 411 -6.58 1.45 16.79
N GLN A 412 -5.86 2.15 15.91
CA GLN A 412 -6.20 2.24 14.48
C GLN A 412 -6.12 0.85 13.85
N VAL A 413 -4.97 0.18 13.94
CA VAL A 413 -4.85 -1.20 13.46
C VAL A 413 -5.92 -2.07 14.11
N ASN A 414 -6.17 -2.01 15.41
CA ASN A 414 -7.24 -2.78 16.07
C ASN A 414 -8.65 -2.50 15.47
N ALA A 415 -9.07 -1.23 15.43
CA ALA A 415 -10.39 -0.82 14.96
C ALA A 415 -10.60 -1.02 13.44
N PHE A 416 -9.54 -1.00 12.64
CA PHE A 416 -9.57 -1.35 11.22
C PHE A 416 -9.22 -2.82 10.95
N ARG A 417 -8.72 -3.61 11.92
CA ARG A 417 -8.37 -5.03 11.74
C ARG A 417 -9.56 -5.95 11.96
N SER A 418 -10.40 -5.66 12.94
CA SER A 418 -11.61 -6.44 13.22
C SER A 418 -12.50 -6.50 11.98
N MET A 419 -12.69 -7.71 11.46
CA MET A 419 -13.70 -8.04 10.44
C MET A 419 -14.99 -8.59 11.08
N MET A 420 -15.20 -8.36 12.38
CA MET A 420 -16.39 -8.83 13.11
C MET A 420 -17.55 -7.80 13.10
N HIS A 421 -17.35 -6.64 12.47
CA HIS A 421 -18.37 -5.61 12.25
C HIS A 421 -19.17 -5.89 10.97
N ASP A 422 -20.43 -5.46 10.90
CA ASP A 422 -21.33 -5.73 9.75
C ASP A 422 -21.08 -4.79 8.53
N ASP A 423 -19.85 -4.28 8.42
CA ASP A 423 -19.39 -3.36 7.40
C ASP A 423 -18.86 -4.11 6.16
N MET A 424 -18.84 -3.45 4.99
CA MET A 424 -18.13 -3.98 3.82
C MET A 424 -16.62 -3.73 3.97
N MET A 425 -15.85 -4.81 4.06
CA MET A 425 -14.41 -4.75 4.32
C MET A 425 -13.65 -5.80 3.50
N VAL A 426 -12.55 -5.39 2.88
CA VAL A 426 -11.70 -6.25 2.05
C VAL A 426 -10.22 -6.04 2.35
N GLY A 427 -9.59 -7.07 2.91
CA GLY A 427 -8.15 -7.12 3.18
C GLY A 427 -7.42 -7.95 2.13
N ALA A 428 -6.27 -7.51 1.64
CA ALA A 428 -5.39 -8.31 0.78
C ALA A 428 -4.11 -8.70 1.52
N PHE A 429 -3.77 -10.00 1.49
CA PHE A 429 -2.51 -10.51 2.02
C PHE A 429 -1.36 -10.27 1.03
N SER A 430 -0.26 -9.70 1.52
CA SER A 430 0.95 -9.47 0.74
C SER A 430 2.07 -10.39 1.22
N HIS A 431 2.15 -11.60 0.64
CA HIS A 431 3.21 -12.58 0.92
C HIS A 431 4.62 -12.14 0.45
N SER A 432 4.75 -10.94 -0.13
CA SER A 432 6.03 -10.28 -0.41
C SER A 432 6.54 -9.43 0.74
N THR A 433 5.75 -9.19 1.79
CA THR A 433 6.28 -8.76 3.08
C THR A 433 6.86 -9.99 3.81
N ALA A 434 7.86 -9.80 4.68
CA ALA A 434 8.53 -10.89 5.40
C ALA A 434 7.69 -11.53 6.52
N VAL A 435 6.36 -11.46 6.40
CA VAL A 435 5.41 -12.08 7.33
C VAL A 435 5.27 -13.54 6.97
N GLY A 436 5.64 -14.44 7.88
CA GLY A 436 5.52 -15.89 7.69
C GLY A 436 4.07 -16.35 7.49
N LYS A 437 3.89 -17.60 7.05
CA LYS A 437 2.56 -18.18 6.80
C LYS A 437 1.69 -18.10 8.06
N LEU A 438 0.66 -17.24 8.02
CA LEU A 438 -0.36 -17.14 9.07
C LEU A 438 -1.22 -18.40 9.08
N ARG A 439 -1.72 -18.77 10.27
CA ARG A 439 -2.72 -19.85 10.46
C ARG A 439 -3.96 -19.59 9.61
N GLN A 440 -4.73 -20.63 9.26
CA GLN A 440 -5.95 -20.47 8.43
C GLN A 440 -7.01 -19.61 9.15
N GLU A 441 -7.31 -19.95 10.39
CA GLU A 441 -8.09 -19.10 11.29
C GLU A 441 -7.24 -17.93 11.81
N LEU A 442 -7.84 -16.75 11.89
CA LEU A 442 -7.24 -15.55 12.45
C LEU A 442 -8.12 -15.06 13.61
N PRO A 443 -7.53 -14.54 14.71
CA PRO A 443 -8.30 -13.80 15.70
C PRO A 443 -8.91 -12.55 15.05
N ASP A 444 -10.17 -12.29 15.37
CA ASP A 444 -10.92 -11.08 15.00
C ASP A 444 -11.33 -11.02 13.50
N VAL A 445 -11.41 -12.18 12.83
CA VAL A 445 -11.84 -12.33 11.42
C VAL A 445 -12.77 -13.55 11.25
N PRO A 446 -13.88 -13.45 10.49
CA PRO A 446 -14.76 -14.60 10.20
C PRO A 446 -14.04 -15.74 9.47
N ALA A 447 -14.29 -16.98 9.87
CA ALA A 447 -13.62 -18.16 9.32
C ALA A 447 -13.87 -18.36 7.80
N ASP A 448 -15.04 -17.94 7.30
CA ASP A 448 -15.38 -17.98 5.88
C ASP A 448 -14.98 -16.73 5.08
N ALA A 449 -14.35 -15.72 5.70
CA ALA A 449 -13.92 -14.50 4.99
C ALA A 449 -12.79 -14.75 3.97
N ARG A 450 -11.99 -15.82 4.13
CA ARG A 450 -10.88 -16.10 3.20
C ARG A 450 -11.37 -16.53 1.81
N ASN A 451 -11.01 -15.75 0.80
CA ASN A 451 -11.16 -16.08 -0.61
C ASN A 451 -9.77 -16.29 -1.23
N TYR A 452 -9.57 -17.43 -1.90
CA TYR A 452 -8.32 -17.75 -2.56
C TYR A 452 -8.23 -17.08 -3.94
N PHE A 453 -7.17 -16.31 -4.17
CA PHE A 453 -6.89 -15.60 -5.41
C PHE A 453 -5.85 -16.39 -6.23
N PRO A 454 -6.25 -17.09 -7.30
CA PRO A 454 -5.38 -18.00 -8.04
C PRO A 454 -4.29 -17.25 -8.81
N ARG A 455 -3.24 -17.99 -9.20
CA ARG A 455 -2.31 -17.58 -10.27
C ARG A 455 -3.04 -17.49 -11.63
N TYR A 456 -2.37 -17.06 -12.69
CA TYR A 456 -3.01 -17.04 -14.01
C TYR A 456 -3.41 -18.45 -14.47
N SER A 457 -4.60 -18.58 -15.04
CA SER A 457 -5.00 -19.76 -15.83
C SER A 457 -4.21 -19.84 -17.13
N LEU A 458 -4.36 -20.94 -17.89
CA LEU A 458 -3.75 -21.07 -19.21
C LEU A 458 -4.28 -20.01 -20.20
N ASP A 459 -5.57 -19.65 -20.11
CA ASP A 459 -6.20 -18.64 -20.99
C ASP A 459 -5.84 -17.21 -20.60
N GLU A 460 -5.76 -16.92 -19.29
CA GLU A 460 -5.24 -15.66 -18.77
C GLU A 460 -3.78 -15.47 -19.20
N ALA A 461 -2.95 -16.51 -19.06
CA ALA A 461 -1.56 -16.52 -19.49
C ALA A 461 -1.43 -16.34 -21.01
N ASN A 462 -2.29 -16.97 -21.80
CA ASN A 462 -2.32 -16.82 -23.26
C ASN A 462 -2.61 -15.36 -23.66
N THR A 463 -3.59 -14.72 -23.01
CA THR A 463 -3.94 -13.31 -23.22
C THR A 463 -2.82 -12.36 -22.80
N VAL A 464 -2.21 -12.58 -21.62
CA VAL A 464 -1.06 -11.80 -21.14
C VAL A 464 0.12 -11.89 -22.12
N CYS A 465 0.39 -13.08 -22.67
CA CYS A 465 1.43 -13.26 -23.68
C CYS A 465 1.10 -12.54 -25.00
N HIS A 466 -0.15 -12.56 -25.47
CA HIS A 466 -0.59 -11.76 -26.62
C HIS A 466 -0.50 -10.24 -26.35
N TYR A 467 -0.80 -9.79 -25.13
CA TYR A 467 -0.60 -8.40 -24.72
C TYR A 467 0.88 -8.00 -24.75
N TYR A 468 1.79 -8.82 -24.21
CA TYR A 468 3.22 -8.53 -24.27
C TYR A 468 3.78 -8.55 -25.71
N LEU A 469 3.27 -9.43 -26.59
CA LEU A 469 3.55 -9.38 -28.02
C LEU A 469 3.08 -8.07 -28.66
N ARG A 470 1.82 -7.68 -28.38
CA ARG A 470 1.21 -6.43 -28.86
C ARG A 470 1.96 -5.18 -28.41
N GLN A 471 2.58 -5.23 -27.23
CA GLN A 471 3.37 -4.16 -26.63
C GLN A 471 4.86 -4.23 -27.00
N ARG A 472 5.23 -5.02 -28.01
CA ARG A 472 6.60 -5.18 -28.53
C ARG A 472 7.62 -5.57 -27.43
N LEU A 473 7.18 -6.27 -26.39
CA LEU A 473 8.06 -6.91 -25.39
C LEU A 473 8.63 -8.25 -25.90
N VAL A 474 8.04 -8.81 -26.96
CA VAL A 474 8.43 -10.08 -27.57
C VAL A 474 8.67 -9.88 -29.06
N ARG A 475 9.71 -10.51 -29.60
CA ARG A 475 9.92 -10.59 -31.05
C ARG A 475 8.90 -11.55 -31.66
N ARG A 476 8.23 -11.13 -32.74
CA ARG A 476 7.15 -11.93 -33.38
C ARG A 476 7.61 -13.34 -33.75
N ASP A 477 8.85 -13.47 -34.22
CA ASP A 477 9.46 -14.73 -34.67
C ASP A 477 9.64 -15.76 -33.52
N ALA A 478 9.85 -15.29 -32.29
CA ALA A 478 9.98 -16.13 -31.10
C ALA A 478 8.62 -16.50 -30.46
N PHE A 479 7.54 -15.86 -30.90
CA PHE A 479 6.19 -16.06 -30.36
C PHE A 479 5.52 -17.27 -31.00
N THR A 480 5.75 -18.44 -30.42
CA THR A 480 5.08 -19.70 -30.81
C THR A 480 4.22 -20.22 -29.67
N GLU A 481 3.21 -21.03 -30.00
CA GLU A 481 2.32 -21.64 -29.00
C GLU A 481 3.11 -22.48 -27.98
N ALA A 482 4.13 -23.21 -28.45
CA ALA A 482 5.03 -23.96 -27.58
C ALA A 482 5.86 -23.04 -26.68
N ASN A 483 6.36 -21.89 -27.17
CA ASN A 483 7.22 -21.01 -26.40
C ASN A 483 6.48 -20.30 -25.25
N TRP A 484 5.31 -19.71 -25.49
CA TRP A 484 4.59 -19.07 -24.38
C TRP A 484 4.09 -20.10 -23.36
N LYS A 485 3.73 -21.31 -23.80
CA LYS A 485 3.39 -22.43 -22.89
C LYS A 485 4.60 -22.86 -22.04
N LYS A 486 5.82 -22.93 -22.58
CA LYS A 486 7.04 -23.17 -21.77
C LYS A 486 7.17 -22.14 -20.65
N ILE A 487 6.99 -20.85 -20.93
CA ILE A 487 7.08 -19.79 -19.91
C ILE A 487 5.95 -19.90 -18.87
N PHE A 488 4.74 -20.25 -19.30
CA PHE A 488 3.62 -20.54 -18.39
C PHE A 488 3.95 -21.69 -17.43
N TYR A 489 4.51 -22.80 -17.91
CA TYR A 489 4.93 -23.92 -17.05
C TYR A 489 6.10 -23.57 -16.14
N LEU A 490 7.12 -22.86 -16.63
CA LEU A 490 8.30 -22.44 -15.85
C LEU A 490 7.93 -21.48 -14.70
N SER A 491 7.02 -20.53 -14.95
CA SER A 491 6.50 -19.61 -13.93
C SER A 491 5.34 -20.20 -13.12
N ASN A 492 4.77 -21.32 -13.55
CA ASN A 492 3.49 -21.88 -13.08
C ASN A 492 2.42 -20.77 -12.89
N GLY A 493 2.21 -19.95 -13.93
CA GLY A 493 1.22 -18.86 -13.95
C GLY A 493 1.50 -17.64 -13.05
N ASN A 494 2.72 -17.46 -12.53
CA ASN A 494 3.08 -16.28 -11.72
C ASN A 494 3.27 -15.03 -12.61
N GLY A 495 2.46 -13.99 -12.40
CA GLY A 495 2.47 -12.80 -13.26
C GLY A 495 3.79 -12.03 -13.29
N THR A 496 4.48 -11.89 -12.13
CA THR A 496 5.79 -11.20 -12.06
C THR A 496 6.90 -12.02 -12.72
N GLU A 497 6.84 -13.35 -12.63
CA GLU A 497 7.79 -14.23 -13.32
C GLU A 497 7.51 -14.26 -14.82
N MET A 498 6.24 -14.36 -15.25
CA MET A 498 5.87 -14.26 -16.66
C MET A 498 6.33 -12.95 -17.29
N ARG A 499 6.06 -11.79 -16.65
CA ARG A 499 6.49 -10.48 -17.18
C ARG A 499 8.00 -10.40 -17.37
N ARG A 500 8.77 -10.98 -16.45
CA ARG A 500 10.25 -11.04 -16.53
C ARG A 500 10.78 -12.04 -17.56
N LEU A 501 10.12 -13.17 -17.76
CA LEU A 501 10.61 -14.27 -18.59
C LEU A 501 10.16 -14.18 -20.06
N VAL A 502 8.96 -13.64 -20.33
CA VAL A 502 8.40 -13.51 -21.69
C VAL A 502 9.31 -12.69 -22.64
N PRO A 503 9.97 -11.59 -22.23
CA PRO A 503 10.93 -10.88 -23.08
C PRO A 503 12.18 -11.68 -23.49
N PHE A 504 12.49 -12.78 -22.79
CA PHE A 504 13.64 -13.65 -23.09
C PHE A 504 13.26 -14.90 -23.90
N MET A 505 12.04 -15.01 -24.41
CA MET A 505 11.67 -16.09 -25.33
C MET A 505 12.52 -16.07 -26.60
N ARG A 506 12.86 -17.27 -27.08
CA ARG A 506 13.67 -17.57 -28.27
C ARG A 506 13.09 -18.80 -28.97
#